data_AF-A0A7X9HHW8-F1
#
_entry.id   AF-A0A7X9HHW8-F1
#
_cell.length_a   1.000
_cell.length_b   1.000
_cell.length_c   1.000
_cell.angle_alpha   90.00
_cell.angle_beta   90.00
_cell.angle_gamma   90.00
#
_symmetry.space_group_name_H-M   'P 1'
#
loop_
_entity.id
_entity.type
_entity.pdbx_description
1 polymer ?
#
loop_
_entity_poly.entity_id
_entity_poly.type
_entity_poly.pdbx_seq_one_letter_code
_entity_poly.pdbx_strand_id
1 'polypeptide(L)'
;MQDLSNKKILYIDLKTQSYEVKNHPGLHKYIGGTGMGLKLLQQNIKEDPLVFAIGPLNGFFPFCSKTAVVLDDSGVTEDLYIGGRLSTRLRFTGVDALVITGESENPVTLAINNNEVDFKTIDVDKDSLGLPGKRAVLERNNINVYLDDYFFTPEDILKDKFDKKKLSSIVITGTEIFKPKRFDNYISLYQQILKRVDDMTITKGKNPSCSSCPMGCERSKFGEMGGNVLLHSLVACQFAERIYSDVGVVFSCLNVLGYDYTHEDIEALPHLIENTLKELS
;
A
#
# COMPACT_ATOMS: atom_id res chain seq x y z
N MET A 1 20.09 -9.83 6.13
CA MET A 1 19.73 -8.40 6.09
C MET A 1 18.97 -8.20 4.78
N GLN A 2 17.76 -7.60 4.80
CA GLN A 2 16.98 -7.43 3.57
C GLN A 2 17.74 -6.49 2.62
N ASP A 3 17.86 -6.87 1.35
CA ASP A 3 18.37 -5.98 0.31
C ASP A 3 17.28 -4.96 -0.03
N LEU A 4 17.50 -3.70 0.37
CA LEU A 4 16.56 -2.60 0.18
C LEU A 4 16.70 -1.92 -1.19
N SER A 5 17.73 -2.28 -1.97
CA SER A 5 17.92 -1.83 -3.34
C SER A 5 17.04 -2.57 -4.35
N ASN A 6 16.37 -3.65 -3.91
CA ASN A 6 15.49 -4.46 -4.72
C ASN A 6 14.05 -4.45 -4.19
N LYS A 7 13.09 -4.24 -5.09
CA LYS A 7 11.66 -4.34 -4.76
C LYS A 7 11.15 -5.76 -5.01
N LYS A 8 10.43 -6.34 -4.05
CA LYS A 8 9.82 -7.67 -4.17
C LYS A 8 8.34 -7.53 -4.47
N ILE A 9 7.88 -8.14 -5.55
CA ILE A 9 6.50 -8.02 -6.02
C ILE A 9 5.88 -9.41 -6.07
N LEU A 10 4.72 -9.58 -5.44
CA LEU A 10 3.89 -10.78 -5.60
C LEU A 10 2.96 -10.56 -6.79
N TYR A 11 3.14 -11.33 -7.85
CA TYR A 11 2.24 -11.38 -9.00
C TYR A 11 1.23 -12.49 -8.79
N ILE A 12 -0.04 -12.21 -9.05
CA ILE A 12 -1.14 -13.17 -9.01
C ILE A 12 -1.90 -13.07 -10.34
N ASP A 13 -2.05 -14.19 -11.02
CA ASP A 13 -2.90 -14.32 -12.21
C ASP A 13 -4.17 -15.09 -11.84
N LEU A 14 -5.30 -14.40 -11.89
CA LEU A 14 -6.61 -14.96 -11.53
C LEU A 14 -7.12 -15.97 -12.57
N LYS A 15 -6.72 -15.82 -13.84
CA LYS A 15 -7.17 -16.68 -14.93
C LYS A 15 -6.52 -18.05 -14.84
N THR A 16 -5.21 -18.09 -14.57
CA THR A 16 -4.46 -19.33 -14.43
C THR A 16 -4.39 -19.86 -12.99
N GLN A 17 -4.89 -19.08 -12.03
CA GLN A 17 -4.75 -19.35 -10.59
C GLN A 17 -3.30 -19.63 -10.20
N SER A 18 -2.39 -18.83 -10.72
CA SER A 18 -0.96 -18.94 -10.46
C SER A 18 -0.43 -17.68 -9.78
N TYR A 19 0.72 -17.81 -9.12
CA TYR A 19 1.38 -16.69 -8.48
C TYR A 19 2.90 -16.89 -8.46
N GLU A 20 3.62 -15.79 -8.41
CA GLU A 20 5.08 -15.80 -8.30
C GLU A 20 5.60 -14.52 -7.63
N VAL A 21 6.71 -14.64 -6.91
CA VAL A 21 7.42 -13.48 -6.34
C VAL A 21 8.62 -13.15 -7.20
N LYS A 22 8.71 -11.90 -7.68
CA LYS A 22 9.83 -11.39 -8.47
C LYS A 22 10.57 -10.25 -7.78
N ASN A 23 11.87 -10.16 -8.04
CA ASN A 23 12.68 -9.01 -7.66
C ASN A 23 12.75 -8.01 -8.82
N HIS A 24 12.59 -6.74 -8.52
CA HIS A 24 12.61 -5.64 -9.47
C HIS A 24 13.61 -4.56 -9.04
N PRO A 25 14.90 -4.68 -9.41
CA PRO A 25 15.92 -3.69 -9.08
C PRO A 25 15.59 -2.28 -9.62
N GLY A 26 15.05 -2.22 -10.85
CA GLY A 26 14.71 -0.96 -11.52
C GLY A 26 13.55 -0.17 -10.89
N LEU A 27 12.82 -0.76 -9.93
CA LEU A 27 11.73 -0.08 -9.22
C LEU A 27 12.21 0.69 -7.98
N HIS A 28 13.46 0.53 -7.55
CA HIS A 28 13.99 1.24 -6.39
C HIS A 28 13.88 2.77 -6.54
N LYS A 29 14.22 3.32 -7.71
CA LYS A 29 14.10 4.76 -8.01
C LYS A 29 12.69 5.36 -7.87
N TYR A 30 11.65 4.53 -7.78
CA TYR A 30 10.28 4.97 -7.57
C TYR A 30 9.89 5.05 -6.08
N ILE A 31 10.83 4.76 -5.17
CA ILE A 31 10.68 4.78 -3.70
C ILE A 31 9.68 3.74 -3.17
N GLY A 32 8.40 3.84 -3.54
CA GLY A 32 7.31 2.96 -3.13
C GLY A 32 5.94 3.55 -3.47
N GLY A 33 4.90 3.02 -2.83
CA GLY A 33 3.53 3.56 -2.89
C GLY A 33 3.08 3.82 -4.32
N THR A 34 2.50 4.99 -4.57
CA THR A 34 1.96 5.37 -5.89
C THR A 34 3.02 5.43 -6.98
N GLY A 35 4.23 5.93 -6.70
CA GLY A 35 5.29 5.95 -7.71
C GLY A 35 5.61 4.57 -8.27
N MET A 36 5.79 3.60 -7.37
CA MET A 36 6.01 2.20 -7.76
C MET A 36 4.74 1.58 -8.36
N GLY A 37 3.56 1.88 -7.81
CA GLY A 37 2.27 1.39 -8.28
C GLY A 37 1.99 1.78 -9.73
N LEU A 38 2.24 3.04 -10.11
CA LEU A 38 2.09 3.54 -11.48
C LEU A 38 3.04 2.86 -12.45
N LYS A 39 4.30 2.61 -12.05
CA LYS A 39 5.23 1.88 -12.91
C LYS A 39 4.81 0.42 -13.10
N LEU A 40 4.29 -0.22 -12.05
CA LEU A 40 3.74 -1.58 -12.13
C LEU A 40 2.48 -1.63 -13.00
N LEU A 41 1.58 -0.66 -12.87
CA LEU A 41 0.42 -0.51 -13.76
C LEU A 41 0.88 -0.44 -15.22
N GLN A 42 1.80 0.47 -15.53
CA GLN A 42 2.35 0.63 -16.88
C GLN A 42 2.96 -0.66 -17.45
N GLN A 43 3.76 -1.36 -16.64
CA GLN A 43 4.40 -2.60 -17.07
C GLN A 43 3.42 -3.73 -17.37
N ASN A 44 2.23 -3.70 -16.75
CA ASN A 44 1.26 -4.79 -16.80
C ASN A 44 -0.09 -4.37 -17.42
N ILE A 45 -0.18 -3.17 -18.01
CA ILE A 45 -1.46 -2.54 -18.41
C ILE A 45 -2.33 -3.43 -19.29
N LYS A 46 -1.73 -4.25 -20.16
CA LYS A 46 -2.42 -5.17 -21.07
C LYS A 46 -3.16 -6.30 -20.35
N GLU A 47 -2.74 -6.63 -19.13
CA GLU A 47 -3.31 -7.69 -18.30
C GLU A 47 -4.34 -7.15 -17.29
N ASP A 48 -4.76 -5.88 -17.45
CA ASP A 48 -5.72 -5.16 -16.61
C ASP A 48 -5.34 -5.23 -15.12
N PRO A 49 -4.18 -4.70 -14.69
CA PRO A 49 -3.65 -5.00 -13.37
C PRO A 49 -4.40 -4.20 -12.29
N LEU A 50 -4.60 -4.84 -11.14
CA LEU A 50 -4.96 -4.19 -9.88
C LEU A 50 -3.74 -4.25 -8.96
N VAL A 51 -3.16 -3.09 -8.65
CA VAL A 51 -1.89 -2.99 -7.91
C VAL A 51 -2.15 -2.47 -6.50
N PHE A 52 -1.69 -3.20 -5.49
CA PHE A 52 -1.57 -2.71 -4.11
C PHE A 52 -0.09 -2.51 -3.79
N ALA A 53 0.33 -1.27 -3.59
CA ALA A 53 1.72 -0.91 -3.34
C ALA A 53 1.91 -0.28 -1.95
N ILE A 54 2.99 -0.68 -1.26
CA ILE A 54 3.41 -0.10 0.01
C ILE A 54 4.63 0.80 -0.18
N GLY A 55 4.82 1.70 0.78
CA GLY A 55 5.92 2.64 0.86
C GLY A 55 6.95 2.20 1.90
N PRO A 56 8.17 2.77 1.82
CA PRO A 56 9.26 2.42 2.72
C PRO A 56 8.96 2.71 4.20
N LEU A 57 8.01 3.62 4.50
CA LEU A 57 7.70 4.04 5.86
C LEU A 57 6.58 3.22 6.54
N ASN A 58 5.79 2.45 5.78
CA ASN A 58 4.71 1.65 6.36
C ASN A 58 5.25 0.69 7.42
N GLY A 59 4.55 0.54 8.55
CA GLY A 59 4.99 -0.34 9.64
C GLY A 59 6.14 0.20 10.49
N PHE A 60 6.72 1.36 10.15
CA PHE A 60 7.81 1.98 10.89
C PHE A 60 7.45 3.36 11.45
N PHE A 61 6.93 4.27 10.63
CA PHE A 61 6.70 5.65 11.06
C PHE A 61 5.21 5.96 11.29
N PRO A 62 4.89 6.90 12.20
CA PRO A 62 3.50 7.26 12.46
C PRO A 62 2.89 7.98 11.25
N PHE A 63 1.56 7.92 11.13
CA PHE A 63 0.81 8.53 10.02
C PHE A 63 1.08 7.92 8.62
N CYS A 64 1.95 6.91 8.50
CA CYS A 64 2.25 6.17 7.27
C CYS A 64 1.51 4.83 7.20
N SER A 65 0.18 4.88 7.22
CA SER A 65 -0.67 3.68 7.26
C SER A 65 -1.31 3.31 5.93
N LYS A 66 -1.24 4.19 4.93
CA LYS A 66 -2.01 4.00 3.69
C LYS A 66 -1.44 2.85 2.88
N THR A 67 -2.28 2.25 2.05
CA THR A 67 -1.90 1.36 0.95
C THR A 67 -2.32 2.06 -0.33
N ALA A 68 -1.39 2.23 -1.27
CA ALA A 68 -1.71 2.79 -2.57
C ALA A 68 -2.34 1.68 -3.42
N VAL A 69 -3.51 1.97 -3.98
CA VAL A 69 -4.24 1.09 -4.88
C VAL A 69 -4.26 1.77 -6.23
N VAL A 70 -3.55 1.19 -7.20
CA VAL A 70 -3.36 1.78 -8.53
C VAL A 70 -3.96 0.85 -9.58
N LEU A 71 -4.78 1.40 -10.46
CA LEU A 71 -5.49 0.65 -11.49
C LEU A 71 -5.84 1.53 -12.69
N ASP A 72 -6.24 0.91 -13.79
CA ASP A 72 -6.86 1.59 -14.94
C ASP A 72 -8.38 1.43 -14.85
N ASP A 73 -9.13 2.52 -14.80
CA ASP A 73 -10.58 2.50 -14.95
C ASP A 73 -10.97 3.02 -16.33
N SER A 74 -11.25 2.08 -17.24
CA SER A 74 -11.74 2.38 -18.58
C SER A 74 -10.85 3.35 -19.38
N GLY A 75 -9.52 3.20 -19.26
CA GLY A 75 -8.53 4.07 -19.89
C GLY A 75 -8.10 5.28 -19.05
N VAL A 76 -8.63 5.45 -17.84
CA VAL A 76 -8.21 6.47 -16.88
C VAL A 76 -7.36 5.82 -15.80
N THR A 77 -6.14 6.30 -15.61
CA THR A 77 -5.29 5.83 -14.51
C THR A 77 -5.76 6.44 -13.19
N GLU A 78 -6.07 5.58 -12.21
CA GLU A 78 -6.57 5.95 -10.89
C GLU A 78 -5.61 5.53 -9.79
N ASP A 79 -5.43 6.41 -8.78
CA ASP A 79 -4.68 6.16 -7.55
C ASP A 79 -5.53 6.44 -6.30
N LEU A 80 -5.85 5.36 -5.58
CA LEU A 80 -6.67 5.38 -4.37
C LEU A 80 -5.83 4.99 -3.15
N TYR A 81 -6.22 5.45 -1.97
CA TYR A 81 -5.45 5.20 -0.75
C TYR A 81 -6.32 4.70 0.39
N ILE A 82 -6.14 3.45 0.79
CA ILE A 82 -6.89 2.86 1.92
C ILE A 82 -6.06 2.84 3.20
N GLY A 83 -6.69 3.24 4.32
CA GLY A 83 -6.08 3.24 5.66
C GLY A 83 -5.99 1.86 6.30
N GLY A 84 -6.04 1.81 7.64
CA GLY A 84 -6.09 0.54 8.37
C GLY A 84 -4.74 -0.20 8.47
N ARG A 85 -4.77 -1.54 8.40
CA ARG A 85 -3.62 -2.44 8.64
C ARG A 85 -3.05 -3.11 7.39
N LEU A 86 -3.69 -2.94 6.23
CA LEU A 86 -3.34 -3.62 4.98
C LEU A 86 -1.86 -3.43 4.60
N SER A 87 -1.38 -2.20 4.56
CA SER A 87 0.02 -1.87 4.22
C SER A 87 1.03 -2.51 5.18
N THR A 88 0.68 -2.58 6.47
CA THR A 88 1.54 -3.23 7.48
C THR A 88 1.52 -4.75 7.31
N ARG A 89 0.38 -5.35 6.96
CA ARG A 89 0.29 -6.79 6.67
C ARG A 89 1.08 -7.16 5.42
N LEU A 90 0.95 -6.38 4.35
CA LEU A 90 1.75 -6.52 3.13
C LEU A 90 3.25 -6.37 3.42
N ARG A 91 3.67 -5.38 4.23
CA ARG A 91 5.08 -5.30 4.64
C ARG A 91 5.53 -6.59 5.32
N PHE A 92 4.70 -7.12 6.21
CA PHE A 92 5.00 -8.36 6.94
C PHE A 92 4.87 -9.64 6.12
N THR A 93 4.45 -9.60 4.86
CA THR A 93 4.65 -10.74 3.96
C THR A 93 6.06 -10.75 3.35
N GLY A 94 6.76 -9.62 3.37
CA GLY A 94 8.08 -9.47 2.76
C GLY A 94 8.05 -8.97 1.31
N VAL A 95 6.91 -8.49 0.83
CA VAL A 95 6.76 -7.85 -0.50
C VAL A 95 6.47 -6.36 -0.38
N ASP A 96 6.85 -5.62 -1.41
CA ASP A 96 6.61 -4.19 -1.57
C ASP A 96 5.31 -3.91 -2.34
N ALA A 97 4.84 -4.86 -3.16
CA ALA A 97 3.54 -4.74 -3.81
C ALA A 97 2.93 -6.11 -4.13
N LEU A 98 1.62 -6.07 -4.35
CA LEU A 98 0.80 -7.12 -4.93
C LEU A 98 0.26 -6.63 -6.28
N VAL A 99 0.45 -7.41 -7.34
CA VAL A 99 -0.08 -7.14 -8.68
C VAL A 99 -1.02 -8.27 -9.07
N ILE A 100 -2.31 -7.97 -9.19
CA ILE A 100 -3.34 -8.95 -9.54
C ILE A 100 -3.80 -8.70 -10.99
N THR A 101 -3.67 -9.72 -11.82
CA THR A 101 -3.95 -9.65 -13.27
C THR A 101 -5.00 -10.67 -13.69
N GLY A 102 -5.56 -10.47 -14.88
CA GLY A 102 -6.59 -11.35 -15.43
C GLY A 102 -7.92 -11.27 -14.68
N GLU A 103 -8.82 -12.18 -15.04
CA GLU A 103 -10.15 -12.36 -14.45
C GLU A 103 -10.32 -13.84 -14.08
N SER A 104 -10.89 -14.11 -12.90
CA SER A 104 -11.20 -15.48 -12.49
C SER A 104 -12.41 -16.01 -13.25
N GLU A 105 -12.44 -17.31 -13.53
CA GLU A 105 -13.61 -17.96 -14.16
C GLU A 105 -14.84 -17.86 -13.25
N ASN A 106 -14.66 -18.09 -11.94
CA ASN A 106 -15.68 -18.05 -10.90
C ASN A 106 -15.31 -17.06 -9.79
N PRO A 107 -16.28 -16.56 -9.00
CA PRO A 107 -16.00 -15.74 -7.82
C PRO A 107 -14.96 -16.39 -6.90
N VAL A 108 -13.93 -15.64 -6.53
CA VAL A 108 -12.75 -16.16 -5.81
C VAL A 108 -12.38 -15.31 -4.60
N THR A 109 -11.94 -15.99 -3.55
CA THR A 109 -11.29 -15.40 -2.37
C THR A 109 -9.80 -15.73 -2.42
N LEU A 110 -8.95 -14.72 -2.33
CA LEU A 110 -7.49 -14.91 -2.22
C LEU A 110 -7.10 -14.98 -0.75
N ALA A 111 -6.50 -16.08 -0.31
CA ALA A 111 -5.88 -16.19 1.01
C ALA A 111 -4.36 -16.16 0.85
N ILE A 112 -3.75 -15.04 1.26
CA ILE A 112 -2.32 -14.77 1.12
C ILE A 112 -1.66 -14.94 2.48
N ASN A 113 -0.77 -15.92 2.62
CA ASN A 113 0.01 -16.16 3.83
C ASN A 113 1.50 -15.99 3.51
N ASN A 114 2.07 -14.86 3.95
CA ASN A 114 3.34 -14.36 3.46
C ASN A 114 3.35 -14.30 1.92
N ASN A 115 4.11 -15.16 1.27
CA ASN A 115 4.27 -15.20 -0.19
C ASN A 115 3.49 -16.33 -0.87
N GLU A 116 2.72 -17.10 -0.09
CA GLU A 116 1.89 -18.19 -0.60
C GLU A 116 0.46 -17.70 -0.80
N VAL A 117 -0.13 -18.07 -1.93
CA VAL A 117 -1.49 -17.67 -2.30
C VAL A 117 -2.34 -18.92 -2.50
N ASP A 118 -3.43 -19.00 -1.76
CA ASP A 118 -4.49 -19.97 -1.98
C ASP A 118 -5.70 -19.30 -2.64
N PHE A 119 -6.21 -19.92 -3.71
CA PHE A 119 -7.47 -19.54 -4.35
C PHE A 119 -8.60 -20.36 -3.73
N LYS A 120 -9.50 -19.69 -3.00
CA LYS A 120 -10.64 -20.31 -2.33
C LYS A 120 -11.96 -19.89 -2.99
N THR A 121 -12.99 -20.71 -2.84
CA THR A 121 -14.36 -20.32 -3.20
C THR A 121 -14.90 -19.28 -2.22
N ILE A 122 -16.05 -18.68 -2.55
CA ILE A 122 -16.69 -17.67 -1.70
C ILE A 122 -17.34 -18.23 -0.43
N ASP A 123 -17.59 -19.54 -0.40
CA ASP A 123 -18.21 -20.24 0.75
C ASP A 123 -17.22 -20.52 1.88
N VAL A 124 -15.94 -20.21 1.68
CA VAL A 124 -14.92 -20.39 2.71
C VAL A 124 -15.24 -19.52 3.93
N ASP A 125 -15.16 -20.12 5.11
CA ASP A 125 -15.21 -19.35 6.35
C ASP A 125 -13.99 -18.44 6.42
N LYS A 126 -14.19 -17.14 6.21
CA LYS A 126 -13.11 -16.15 6.21
C LYS A 126 -12.45 -16.04 7.58
N ASP A 127 -13.15 -16.37 8.66
CA ASP A 127 -12.57 -16.37 9.99
C ASP A 127 -11.54 -17.48 10.19
N SER A 128 -11.64 -18.57 9.42
CA SER A 128 -10.64 -19.63 9.37
C SER A 128 -9.37 -19.27 8.58
N LEU A 129 -9.39 -18.17 7.81
CA LEU A 129 -8.27 -17.78 6.95
C LEU A 129 -7.28 -16.85 7.67
N GLY A 130 -5.99 -17.14 7.50
CA GLY A 130 -4.93 -16.34 8.06
C GLY A 130 -4.80 -16.47 9.59
N LEU A 131 -3.98 -15.61 10.18
CA LEU A 131 -3.73 -15.65 11.63
C LEU A 131 -4.48 -14.53 12.36
N PRO A 132 -5.31 -14.85 13.37
CA PRO A 132 -6.00 -13.84 14.17
C PRO A 132 -5.05 -12.76 14.71
N GLY A 133 -5.45 -11.50 14.56
CA GLY A 133 -4.65 -10.33 14.95
C GLY A 133 -3.43 -10.04 14.05
N LYS A 134 -3.10 -10.93 13.11
CA LYS A 134 -2.00 -10.76 12.14
C LYS A 134 -2.46 -10.74 10.68
N ARG A 135 -3.78 -10.66 10.44
CA ARG A 135 -4.37 -10.55 9.10
C ARG A 135 -5.00 -9.19 8.84
N ALA A 136 -5.26 -8.92 7.56
CA ALA A 136 -6.13 -7.85 7.06
C ALA A 136 -7.10 -8.48 6.05
N VAL A 137 -8.35 -8.06 6.04
CA VAL A 137 -9.40 -8.61 5.18
C VAL A 137 -9.99 -7.50 4.32
N LEU A 138 -9.79 -7.59 3.00
CA LEU A 138 -10.54 -6.81 2.01
C LEU A 138 -11.74 -7.64 1.57
N GLU A 139 -12.95 -7.14 1.76
CA GLU A 139 -14.18 -7.82 1.38
C GLU A 139 -15.09 -6.89 0.57
N ARG A 140 -15.49 -7.37 -0.62
CA ARG A 140 -16.45 -6.68 -1.48
C ARG A 140 -17.86 -6.98 -1.02
N ASN A 141 -18.69 -5.94 -0.89
CA ASN A 141 -20.13 -6.06 -0.78
C ASN A 141 -20.83 -5.32 -1.93
N ASN A 142 -22.15 -5.13 -1.83
CA ASN A 142 -22.94 -4.47 -2.87
C ASN A 142 -22.63 -2.97 -3.03
N ILE A 143 -22.03 -2.34 -2.01
CA ILE A 143 -21.79 -0.89 -1.93
C ILE A 143 -20.32 -0.55 -2.19
N ASN A 144 -19.36 -1.25 -1.57
CA ASN A 144 -17.94 -0.95 -1.68
C ASN A 144 -17.06 -2.18 -1.36
N VAL A 145 -15.74 -2.00 -1.37
CA VAL A 145 -14.75 -2.91 -0.78
C VAL A 145 -14.33 -2.37 0.58
N TYR A 146 -14.58 -3.16 1.62
CA TYR A 146 -14.26 -2.82 3.00
C TYR A 146 -12.99 -3.55 3.44
N LEU A 147 -12.08 -2.82 4.06
CA LEU A 147 -10.95 -3.35 4.79
C LEU A 147 -11.29 -3.41 6.29
N ASP A 148 -11.19 -4.61 6.84
CA ASP A 148 -11.45 -4.92 8.25
C ASP A 148 -12.80 -4.33 8.73
N ASP A 149 -13.84 -4.47 7.88
CA ASP A 149 -15.23 -4.01 8.08
C ASP A 149 -15.43 -2.51 8.34
N TYR A 150 -14.37 -1.70 8.22
CA TYR A 150 -14.40 -0.31 8.60
C TYR A 150 -13.90 0.64 7.51
N PHE A 151 -12.70 0.39 7.00
CA PHE A 151 -12.03 1.29 6.05
C PHE A 151 -12.51 1.00 4.63
N PHE A 152 -12.68 2.01 3.79
CA PHE A 152 -13.04 1.82 2.37
C PHE A 152 -12.46 2.94 1.52
N THR A 153 -12.28 2.70 0.22
CA THR A 153 -11.82 3.75 -0.72
C THR A 153 -12.96 4.72 -1.05
N PRO A 154 -12.65 5.98 -1.44
CA PRO A 154 -13.65 6.84 -2.06
C PRO A 154 -14.16 6.17 -3.34
N GLU A 155 -15.41 6.46 -3.69
CA GLU A 155 -16.04 6.01 -4.94
C GLU A 155 -16.15 4.47 -5.04
N ASP A 156 -16.72 3.98 -6.14
CA ASP A 156 -16.93 2.56 -6.43
C ASP A 156 -15.87 1.95 -7.35
N ILE A 157 -14.86 2.73 -7.76
CA ILE A 157 -13.77 2.31 -8.66
C ILE A 157 -13.12 0.98 -8.22
N LEU A 158 -12.74 0.84 -6.95
CA LEU A 158 -12.13 -0.39 -6.44
C LEU A 158 -13.12 -1.57 -6.43
N LYS A 159 -14.39 -1.31 -6.10
CA LYS A 159 -15.46 -2.32 -6.14
C LYS A 159 -15.67 -2.80 -7.57
N ASP A 160 -15.75 -1.90 -8.53
CA ASP A 160 -15.97 -2.23 -9.93
C ASP A 160 -14.79 -3.03 -10.50
N LYS A 161 -13.56 -2.72 -10.07
CA LYS A 161 -12.40 -3.56 -10.40
C LYS A 161 -12.49 -4.94 -9.76
N PHE A 162 -12.93 -5.06 -8.49
CA PHE A 162 -13.18 -6.36 -7.85
C PHE A 162 -14.25 -7.16 -8.62
N ASP A 163 -15.32 -6.51 -9.03
CA ASP A 163 -16.45 -7.12 -9.75
C ASP A 163 -16.01 -7.67 -11.09
N LYS A 164 -15.31 -6.85 -11.88
CA LYS A 164 -14.73 -7.25 -13.18
C LYS A 164 -13.81 -8.44 -13.04
N LYS A 165 -13.02 -8.51 -11.96
CA LYS A 165 -12.07 -9.61 -11.70
C LYS A 165 -12.71 -10.84 -11.06
N LYS A 166 -14.00 -10.78 -10.70
CA LYS A 166 -14.71 -11.75 -9.85
C LYS A 166 -14.00 -12.00 -8.51
N LEU A 167 -13.35 -10.98 -7.95
CA LEU A 167 -12.77 -11.03 -6.62
C LEU A 167 -13.85 -10.76 -5.58
N SER A 168 -14.07 -11.73 -4.68
CA SER A 168 -14.95 -11.55 -3.52
C SER A 168 -14.19 -10.97 -2.35
N SER A 169 -12.99 -11.49 -2.06
CA SER A 169 -12.20 -11.06 -0.91
C SER A 169 -10.70 -11.33 -1.09
N ILE A 170 -9.89 -10.59 -0.33
CA ILE A 170 -8.46 -10.82 -0.17
C ILE A 170 -8.16 -10.83 1.33
N VAL A 171 -7.70 -11.97 1.84
CA VAL A 171 -7.24 -12.13 3.23
C VAL A 171 -5.73 -12.20 3.23
N ILE A 172 -5.05 -11.22 3.83
CA ILE A 172 -3.59 -11.13 3.83
C ILE A 172 -3.04 -11.29 5.24
N THR A 173 -2.19 -12.29 5.44
CA THR A 173 -1.43 -12.51 6.68
C THR A 173 0.05 -12.36 6.42
N GLY A 174 0.69 -11.48 7.17
CA GLY A 174 2.14 -11.30 7.17
C GLY A 174 2.73 -11.56 8.55
N THR A 175 3.81 -12.34 8.61
CA THR A 175 4.49 -12.73 9.85
C THR A 175 5.96 -12.35 9.92
N GLU A 176 6.54 -11.86 8.83
CA GLU A 176 7.93 -11.40 8.78
C GLU A 176 8.19 -10.25 9.75
N ILE A 177 9.41 -10.23 10.31
CA ILE A 177 9.84 -9.23 11.28
C ILE A 177 10.92 -8.35 10.64
N PHE A 178 10.74 -7.03 10.76
CA PHE A 178 11.70 -6.06 10.23
C PHE A 178 12.32 -5.28 11.37
N LYS A 179 13.64 -5.06 11.27
CA LYS A 179 14.40 -4.25 12.21
C LYS A 179 15.06 -3.09 11.45
N PRO A 180 14.80 -1.83 11.84
CA PRO A 180 15.53 -0.67 11.31
C PRO A 180 17.04 -0.84 11.42
N LYS A 181 17.79 -0.44 10.37
CA LYS A 181 19.25 -0.57 10.32
C LYS A 181 19.94 0.23 11.43
N ARG A 182 19.43 1.43 11.74
CA ARG A 182 19.96 2.33 12.79
C ARG A 182 18.93 2.53 13.89
N PHE A 183 18.76 1.49 14.71
CA PHE A 183 17.61 1.39 15.63
C PHE A 183 17.52 2.52 16.66
N ASP A 184 18.64 2.93 17.27
CA ASP A 184 18.63 3.99 18.29
C ASP A 184 18.22 5.35 17.69
N ASN A 185 18.82 5.71 16.55
CA ASN A 185 18.44 6.91 15.78
C ASN A 185 16.97 6.86 15.35
N TYR A 186 16.50 5.68 14.94
CA TYR A 186 15.11 5.47 14.57
C TYR A 186 14.16 5.75 15.74
N ILE A 187 14.45 5.31 16.96
CA ILE A 187 13.61 5.60 18.13
C ILE A 187 13.51 7.10 18.36
N SER A 188 14.64 7.80 18.35
CA SER A 188 14.66 9.25 18.55
C SER A 188 13.85 9.97 17.47
N LEU A 189 14.03 9.61 16.20
CA LEU A 189 13.32 10.21 15.08
C LEU A 189 11.82 9.90 15.12
N TYR A 190 11.43 8.66 15.43
CA TYR A 190 10.03 8.27 15.60
C TYR A 190 9.34 9.13 16.66
N GLN A 191 9.97 9.33 17.82
CA GLN A 191 9.43 10.16 18.89
C GLN A 191 9.33 11.63 18.51
N GLN A 192 10.30 12.16 17.76
CA GLN A 192 10.26 13.53 17.25
C GLN A 192 9.09 13.72 16.29
N ILE A 193 8.92 12.81 15.32
CA ILE A 193 7.80 12.87 14.37
C ILE A 193 6.47 12.69 15.08
N LEU A 194 6.37 11.76 16.04
CA LEU A 194 5.13 11.54 16.78
C LEU A 194 4.71 12.78 17.59
N LYS A 195 5.65 13.63 18.04
CA LYS A 195 5.32 14.90 18.71
C LYS A 195 4.75 15.96 17.77
N ARG A 196 4.87 15.78 16.46
CA ARG A 196 4.35 16.70 15.44
C ARG A 196 2.86 16.46 15.13
N VAL A 197 2.09 15.93 16.10
CA VAL A 197 0.63 15.75 15.93
C VAL A 197 -0.05 17.05 15.53
N ASP A 198 0.41 18.17 16.09
CA ASP A 198 -0.18 19.50 15.83
C ASP A 198 0.15 20.05 14.43
N ASP A 199 1.09 19.41 13.71
CA ASP A 199 1.35 19.71 12.30
C ASP A 199 0.35 19.03 11.35
N MET A 200 -0.48 18.11 11.86
CA MET A 200 -1.54 17.47 11.07
C MET A 200 -2.61 18.49 10.70
N THR A 201 -3.12 18.42 9.47
CA THR A 201 -4.20 19.31 9.00
C THR A 201 -5.60 18.83 9.41
N ILE A 202 -5.68 17.79 10.23
CA ILE A 202 -6.91 17.23 10.77
C ILE A 202 -6.83 17.11 12.29
N THR A 203 -7.97 17.24 12.96
CA THR A 203 -8.08 17.12 14.41
C THR A 203 -8.29 15.67 14.86
N LYS A 204 -7.90 15.40 16.11
CA LYS A 204 -8.15 14.12 16.77
C LYS A 204 -9.66 13.90 16.93
N GLY A 205 -10.13 12.71 16.58
CA GLY A 205 -11.55 12.32 16.66
C GLY A 205 -11.78 11.18 17.65
N LYS A 206 -12.94 10.53 17.52
CA LYS A 206 -13.34 9.34 18.31
C LYS A 206 -13.39 8.05 17.50
N ASN A 207 -13.07 8.12 16.21
CA ASN A 207 -13.13 6.99 15.30
C ASN A 207 -11.94 6.03 15.52
N PRO A 208 -12.09 4.74 15.13
CA PRO A 208 -10.95 3.84 15.00
C PRO A 208 -9.78 4.46 14.24
N SER A 209 -8.57 4.34 14.78
CA SER A 209 -7.38 4.88 14.12
C SER A 209 -6.84 3.92 13.06
N CYS A 210 -6.21 4.50 12.03
CA CYS A 210 -5.33 3.72 11.16
C CYS A 210 -4.09 3.24 11.94
N SER A 211 -3.39 2.23 11.40
CA SER A 211 -2.19 1.67 12.04
C SER A 211 -1.16 2.75 12.35
N SER A 212 -0.62 2.74 13.57
CA SER A 212 0.43 3.67 14.01
C SER A 212 0.03 5.15 13.96
N CYS A 213 -1.27 5.47 13.91
CA CYS A 213 -1.79 6.84 13.95
C CYS A 213 -2.47 7.12 15.30
N PRO A 214 -2.08 8.18 16.04
CA PRO A 214 -2.70 8.53 17.33
C PRO A 214 -4.02 9.32 17.19
N MET A 215 -4.47 9.61 15.96
CA MET A 215 -5.52 10.62 15.71
C MET A 215 -6.95 10.11 15.79
N GLY A 216 -7.24 8.88 15.35
CA GLY A 216 -8.64 8.40 15.30
C GLY A 216 -9.61 9.41 14.66
N CYS A 217 -9.17 10.10 13.61
CA CYS A 217 -9.82 11.30 13.10
C CYS A 217 -11.15 10.99 12.38
N GLU A 218 -11.93 12.03 12.13
CA GLU A 218 -13.22 11.91 11.42
C GLU A 218 -13.09 11.37 9.98
N ARG A 219 -11.88 11.46 9.39
CA ARG A 219 -11.58 10.95 8.05
C ARG A 219 -10.97 9.55 8.04
N SER A 220 -10.71 8.96 9.20
CA SER A 220 -10.02 7.65 9.29
C SER A 220 -10.71 6.53 8.51
N LYS A 221 -12.05 6.54 8.46
CA LYS A 221 -12.86 5.55 7.72
C LYS A 221 -12.68 5.65 6.20
N PHE A 222 -12.49 6.86 5.70
CA PHE A 222 -12.49 7.16 4.28
C PHE A 222 -11.06 7.10 3.73
N GLY A 223 -10.91 6.46 2.58
CA GLY A 223 -9.67 6.54 1.82
C GLY A 223 -9.43 7.95 1.26
N GLU A 224 -8.25 8.13 0.67
CA GLU A 224 -7.84 9.35 -0.02
C GLU A 224 -7.75 9.06 -1.54
N MET A 225 -7.66 10.10 -2.36
CA MET A 225 -7.53 10.01 -3.82
C MET A 225 -6.74 11.23 -4.35
N GLY A 226 -5.83 11.00 -5.30
CA GLY A 226 -4.93 12.02 -5.84
C GLY A 226 -4.05 12.70 -4.78
N GLY A 227 -3.30 13.76 -5.13
CA GLY A 227 -2.57 14.61 -4.18
C GLY A 227 -1.05 14.62 -4.35
N ASN A 228 -0.32 14.82 -3.25
CA ASN A 228 1.13 14.99 -3.27
C ASN A 228 1.84 13.65 -3.57
N VAL A 229 2.51 13.59 -4.71
CA VAL A 229 3.11 12.36 -5.23
C VAL A 229 4.22 11.80 -4.33
N LEU A 230 5.04 12.66 -3.71
CA LEU A 230 6.07 12.23 -2.78
C LEU A 230 5.43 11.60 -1.53
N LEU A 231 4.45 12.30 -0.95
CA LEU A 231 3.71 11.85 0.23
C LEU A 231 3.09 10.46 0.02
N HIS A 232 2.49 10.26 -1.15
CA HIS A 232 1.80 9.02 -1.51
C HIS A 232 2.73 7.90 -2.00
N SER A 233 3.93 8.22 -2.47
CA SER A 233 4.99 7.22 -2.68
C SER A 233 5.55 6.69 -1.36
N LEU A 234 5.44 7.47 -0.28
CA LEU A 234 5.70 7.02 1.09
C LEU A 234 4.46 6.40 1.75
N VAL A 235 3.28 6.53 1.11
CA VAL A 235 1.94 6.21 1.63
C VAL A 235 1.70 6.77 3.04
N ALA A 236 2.18 8.00 3.21
CA ALA A 236 1.77 8.87 4.31
C ALA A 236 0.34 9.36 4.08
N CYS A 237 -0.40 9.53 5.17
CA CYS A 237 -1.72 10.13 5.14
C CYS A 237 -1.65 11.56 4.61
N GLN A 238 -2.58 11.95 3.74
CA GLN A 238 -2.67 13.31 3.20
C GLN A 238 -2.68 14.39 4.28
N PHE A 239 -3.29 14.12 5.43
CA PHE A 239 -3.33 15.07 6.55
C PHE A 239 -1.98 15.26 7.26
N ALA A 240 -0.98 14.42 6.98
CA ALA A 240 0.39 14.53 7.47
C ALA A 240 1.33 15.24 6.48
N GLU A 241 0.78 15.94 5.47
CA GLU A 241 1.57 16.58 4.42
C GLU A 241 2.65 17.51 4.97
N ARG A 242 2.35 18.35 5.98
CA ARG A 242 3.32 19.27 6.61
C ARG A 242 4.51 18.57 7.28
N ILE A 243 4.42 17.25 7.49
CA ILE A 243 5.48 16.43 8.07
C ILE A 243 6.30 15.77 6.97
N TYR A 244 5.63 15.12 6.02
CA TYR A 244 6.26 14.20 5.06
C TYR A 244 6.43 14.77 3.64
N SER A 245 6.06 16.03 3.40
CA SER A 245 6.50 16.76 2.21
C SER A 245 7.88 17.40 2.37
N ASP A 246 8.42 17.42 3.60
CA ASP A 246 9.78 17.88 3.89
C ASP A 246 10.82 16.82 3.49
N VAL A 247 11.64 17.13 2.49
CA VAL A 247 12.65 16.21 1.94
C VAL A 247 13.67 15.79 3.02
N GLY A 248 14.05 16.67 3.94
CA GLY A 248 15.00 16.35 5.01
C GLY A 248 14.45 15.36 6.03
N VAL A 249 13.17 15.48 6.37
CA VAL A 249 12.45 14.50 7.21
C VAL A 249 12.36 13.16 6.50
N VAL A 250 11.96 13.16 5.22
CA VAL A 250 11.85 11.93 4.42
C VAL A 250 13.20 11.24 4.29
N PHE A 251 14.25 11.98 3.94
CA PHE A 251 15.63 11.48 3.88
C PHE A 251 16.06 10.86 5.21
N SER A 252 15.83 11.54 6.33
CA SER A 252 16.17 11.03 7.66
C SER A 252 15.45 9.72 7.97
N CYS A 253 14.15 9.62 7.66
CA CYS A 253 13.36 8.41 7.83
C CYS A 253 13.90 7.24 7.00
N LEU A 254 14.17 7.47 5.71
CA LEU A 254 14.70 6.45 4.81
C LEU A 254 16.10 5.97 5.27
N ASN A 255 16.93 6.91 5.69
CA ASN A 255 18.30 6.64 6.12
C ASN A 255 18.38 5.79 7.40
N VAL A 256 17.52 6.03 8.40
CA VAL A 256 17.51 5.20 9.63
C VAL A 256 16.99 3.78 9.37
N LEU A 257 16.10 3.61 8.39
CA LEU A 257 15.66 2.29 7.94
C LEU A 257 16.74 1.56 7.14
N GLY A 258 17.68 2.30 6.55
CA GLY A 258 18.86 1.77 5.87
C GLY A 258 18.81 1.85 4.35
N TYR A 259 17.84 2.58 3.79
CA TYR A 259 17.84 2.94 2.38
C TYR A 259 18.97 3.93 2.09
N ASP A 260 19.44 3.91 0.85
CA ASP A 260 20.58 4.64 0.31
C ASP A 260 20.20 5.79 -0.63
N TYR A 261 18.95 6.26 -0.58
CA TYR A 261 18.50 7.44 -1.31
C TYR A 261 19.24 8.71 -0.89
N THR A 262 19.54 9.56 -1.87
CA THR A 262 20.03 10.93 -1.72
C THR A 262 18.86 11.92 -1.66
N HIS A 263 19.14 13.22 -1.43
CA HIS A 263 18.10 14.25 -1.52
C HIS A 263 17.64 14.40 -2.98
N GLU A 264 18.60 14.33 -3.91
CA GLU A 264 18.37 14.40 -5.35
C GLU A 264 17.45 13.28 -5.84
N ASP A 265 17.59 12.04 -5.32
CA ASP A 265 16.68 10.94 -5.66
C ASP A 265 15.23 11.23 -5.25
N ILE A 266 15.05 11.85 -4.08
CA ILE A 266 13.72 12.20 -3.54
C ILE A 266 13.11 13.35 -4.35
N GLU A 267 13.91 14.37 -4.67
CA GLU A 267 13.50 15.53 -5.45
C GLU A 267 13.21 15.18 -6.92
N ALA A 268 13.86 14.16 -7.47
CA ALA A 268 13.63 13.70 -8.84
C ALA A 268 12.34 12.87 -9.00
N LEU A 269 11.77 12.36 -7.91
CA LEU A 269 10.62 11.45 -7.93
C LEU A 269 9.40 12.03 -8.68
N PRO A 270 8.97 13.29 -8.48
CA PRO A 270 7.82 13.84 -9.20
C PRO A 270 8.00 13.83 -10.72
N HIS A 271 9.19 14.19 -11.22
CA HIS A 271 9.50 14.17 -12.65
C HIS A 271 9.50 12.75 -13.22
N LEU A 272 10.03 11.78 -12.47
CA LEU A 272 10.00 10.37 -12.88
C LEU A 272 8.57 9.85 -13.03
N ILE A 273 7.68 10.24 -12.11
CA ILE A 273 6.28 9.83 -12.12
C ILE A 273 5.50 10.55 -13.22
N GLU A 274 5.75 11.84 -13.44
CA GLU A 274 5.17 12.60 -14.55
C GLU A 274 5.49 11.95 -15.91
N ASN A 275 6.74 11.53 -16.12
CA ASN A 275 7.14 10.82 -17.34
C ASN A 275 6.43 9.45 -17.47
N THR A 276 6.26 8.74 -16.35
CA THR A 276 5.56 7.44 -16.34
C THR A 276 4.08 7.61 -16.69
N LEU A 277 3.43 8.68 -16.20
CA LEU A 277 2.03 9.01 -16.52
C LEU A 277 1.85 9.40 -17.99
N LYS A 278 2.79 10.15 -18.59
CA LYS A 278 2.74 10.50 -20.02
C LYS A 278 2.77 9.27 -20.93
N GLU A 279 3.42 8.19 -20.50
CA GLU A 279 3.47 6.91 -21.22
C GLU A 279 2.22 6.04 -21.00
N LEU A 280 1.41 6.33 -19.97
CA LEU A 280 0.12 5.71 -19.69
C LEU A 280 -1.06 6.42 -20.38
N SER A 281 -0.84 7.67 -20.83
CA SER A 281 -1.83 8.55 -21.45
C SER A 281 -2.03 8.29 -22.94
#